data_AF-A0A7C1DWQ4-F1
#
_entry.id   AF-A0A7C1DWQ4-F1
#
_cell.length_a   1.000
_cell.length_b   1.000
_cell.length_c   1.000
_cell.angle_alpha   90.00
_cell.angle_beta   90.00
_cell.angle_gamma   90.00
#
_symmetry.space_group_name_H-M   'P 1'
#
loop_
_entity.id
_entity.type
_entity.pdbx_description
1 polymer ?
#
loop_
_entity_poly.entity_id
_entity_poly.type
_entity_poly.pdbx_seq_one_letter_code
_entity_poly.pdbx_strand_id
1 'polypeptide(L)'
;MDINFCRYYTGDGHPPSNRFCRTCPEAWRGCDALWDLVRSLAGSNGDSPLPLPGARAVLFPHPSSPAFVRLKVNAEWSLPREDFLHFIATGYAAMGRKDDRHNPRSSPSMTRQVPYVIAIVELLGGWQSEEISAVRNVQGREVLDRDASRRRIEG
;
A
#
# COMPACT_ATOMS: atom_id res chain seq x y z
N MET A 1 1.99 14.70 -8.14
CA MET A 1 1.14 13.77 -7.35
C MET A 1 -0.18 13.52 -8.05
N ASP A 2 -0.75 12.32 -7.89
CA ASP A 2 -1.99 11.94 -8.58
C ASP A 2 -3.15 12.73 -7.98
N ILE A 3 -3.79 13.58 -8.79
CA ILE A 3 -4.95 14.38 -8.38
C ILE A 3 -6.24 13.56 -8.37
N ASN A 4 -6.23 12.38 -8.99
CA ASN A 4 -7.39 11.48 -9.08
C ASN A 4 -7.28 10.28 -8.14
N PHE A 5 -6.39 10.34 -7.13
CA PHE A 5 -6.08 9.23 -6.24
C PHE A 5 -7.30 8.59 -5.55
N CYS A 6 -8.36 9.37 -5.31
CA CYS A 6 -9.63 8.91 -4.78
C CYS A 6 -10.70 9.22 -5.82
N ARG A 7 -11.49 8.21 -6.22
CA ARG A 7 -12.57 8.42 -7.20
C ARG A 7 -13.60 9.47 -6.72
N TYR A 8 -13.73 9.62 -5.42
CA TYR A 8 -14.69 10.51 -4.76
C TYR A 8 -14.11 11.85 -4.33
N TYR A 9 -12.81 12.10 -4.59
CA TYR A 9 -12.16 13.34 -4.22
C TYR A 9 -10.99 13.65 -5.15
N THR A 10 -11.09 14.79 -5.85
CA THR A 10 -9.99 15.32 -6.63
C THR A 10 -9.08 16.14 -5.73
N GLY A 11 -7.84 15.68 -5.59
CA GLY A 11 -6.81 16.36 -4.81
C GLY A 11 -6.28 17.63 -5.48
N ASP A 12 -5.67 18.51 -4.68
CA ASP A 12 -5.11 19.80 -5.14
C ASP A 12 -3.71 19.69 -5.79
N GLY A 13 -3.15 18.47 -5.80
CA GLY A 13 -1.84 18.16 -6.38
C GLY A 13 -0.64 18.54 -5.51
N HIS A 14 -0.86 19.16 -4.35
CA HIS A 14 0.17 19.67 -3.45
C HIS A 14 0.43 18.69 -2.29
N PRO A 15 1.68 18.28 -2.03
CA PRO A 15 1.97 17.53 -0.80
C PRO A 15 1.87 18.52 0.36
N PRO A 16 1.22 18.18 1.49
CA PRO A 16 0.76 16.85 1.91
C PRO A 16 -0.73 16.54 1.66
N SER A 17 -1.48 17.36 0.91
CA SER A 17 -2.95 17.26 0.78
C SER A 17 -3.42 15.98 0.09
N ASN A 18 -2.66 15.46 -0.88
CA ASN A 18 -2.98 14.21 -1.59
C ASN A 18 -2.28 12.99 -0.96
N ARG A 19 -2.60 12.66 0.30
CA ARG A 19 -2.10 11.44 0.95
C ARG A 19 -3.06 10.27 0.73
N PHE A 20 -2.52 9.11 0.33
CA PHE A 20 -3.23 7.85 0.08
C PHE A 20 -4.32 7.58 1.13
N CYS A 21 -5.58 7.77 0.73
CA CYS A 21 -6.77 7.59 1.56
C CYS A 21 -6.86 8.40 2.86
N ARG A 22 -6.00 9.39 3.10
CA ARG A 22 -6.13 10.25 4.29
C ARG A 22 -7.22 11.31 4.11
N THR A 23 -7.40 11.79 2.88
CA THR A 23 -8.33 12.87 2.52
C THR A 23 -9.49 12.40 1.65
N CYS A 24 -9.58 11.09 1.38
CA CYS A 24 -10.69 10.50 0.62
C CYS A 24 -11.92 10.37 1.54
N PRO A 25 -13.09 10.93 1.19
CA PRO A 25 -14.32 10.81 1.98
C PRO A 25 -14.76 9.35 2.19
N GLU A 26 -14.39 8.46 1.28
CA GLU A 26 -14.73 7.02 1.31
C GLU A 26 -13.55 6.14 1.75
N ALA A 27 -12.55 6.72 2.43
CA ALA A 27 -11.40 5.98 2.95
C ALA A 27 -11.81 4.81 3.86
N TRP A 28 -12.89 4.99 4.61
CA TRP A 28 -13.40 3.99 5.55
C TRP A 28 -13.81 2.67 4.87
N ARG A 29 -14.32 2.70 3.63
CA ARG A 29 -14.83 1.51 2.92
C ARG A 29 -13.75 0.51 2.50
N GLY A 30 -12.55 1.00 2.21
CA GLY A 30 -11.48 0.15 1.70
C GLY A 30 -10.18 0.34 2.46
N CYS A 31 -9.76 1.59 2.63
CA CYS A 31 -8.43 1.90 3.13
C CYS A 31 -8.28 1.79 4.64
N ASP A 32 -9.30 2.12 5.43
CA ASP A 32 -9.27 1.87 6.88
C ASP A 32 -9.46 0.39 7.15
N ALA A 33 -10.48 -0.24 6.54
CA ALA A 33 -10.78 -1.66 6.70
C ALA A 33 -9.59 -2.57 6.36
N LEU A 34 -8.96 -2.41 5.18
CA LEU A 34 -7.80 -3.22 4.81
C LEU A 34 -6.62 -2.98 5.76
N TRP A 35 -6.41 -1.73 6.17
CA TRP A 35 -5.30 -1.42 7.08
C TRP A 35 -5.52 -2.02 8.47
N ASP A 36 -6.76 -2.05 8.95
CA ASP A 36 -7.11 -2.69 10.21
C ASP A 36 -6.86 -4.19 10.18
N LEU A 37 -7.10 -4.85 9.05
CA LEU A 37 -6.70 -6.24 8.85
C LEU A 37 -5.17 -6.40 8.93
N VAL A 38 -4.39 -5.51 8.31
CA VAL A 38 -2.92 -5.53 8.41
C VAL A 38 -2.47 -5.35 9.85
N ARG A 39 -3.09 -4.44 10.62
CA ARG A 39 -2.77 -4.22 12.04
C ARG A 39 -3.12 -5.44 12.90
N SER A 40 -4.31 -6.00 12.69
CA SER A 40 -4.76 -7.21 13.38
C SER A 40 -3.87 -8.40 13.06
N LEU A 41 -3.46 -8.55 11.79
CA LEU A 41 -2.49 -9.56 11.36
C LEU A 41 -1.15 -9.36 12.07
N ALA A 42 -0.65 -8.13 12.13
CA ALA A 42 0.61 -7.84 12.80
C ALA A 42 0.57 -8.22 14.29
N GLY A 43 -0.58 -8.05 14.96
CA GLY A 43 -0.80 -8.45 16.36
C GLY A 43 -1.37 -9.86 16.56
N SER A 44 -1.59 -10.65 15.50
CA SER A 44 -2.31 -11.92 15.60
C SER A 44 -1.53 -13.00 16.35
N ASN A 45 -0.21 -12.82 16.48
CA ASN A 45 0.67 -13.71 17.21
C ASN A 45 1.03 -13.15 18.61
N GLY A 46 0.16 -12.30 19.17
CA GLY A 46 0.40 -11.59 20.43
C GLY A 46 1.62 -10.68 20.34
N ASP A 47 2.56 -10.80 21.28
CA ASP A 47 3.85 -10.09 21.25
C ASP A 47 4.92 -10.79 20.38
N SER A 48 4.60 -11.96 19.81
CA SER A 48 5.54 -12.71 18.99
C SER A 48 5.55 -12.21 17.53
N PRO A 49 6.73 -12.23 16.85
CA PRO A 49 6.80 -11.89 15.44
C PRO A 49 5.92 -12.80 14.59
N LEU A 50 5.23 -12.23 13.60
CA LEU A 50 4.58 -13.02 12.54
C LEU A 50 5.54 -13.18 11.34
N PRO A 51 5.95 -14.41 10.98
CA PRO A 51 6.79 -14.62 9.80
C PRO A 51 6.06 -14.25 8.50
N LEU A 52 6.75 -13.51 7.64
CA LEU A 52 6.28 -13.21 6.28
C LEU A 52 6.82 -14.27 5.30
N PRO A 53 5.95 -15.09 4.69
CA PRO A 53 6.34 -16.11 3.74
C PRO A 53 7.18 -15.52 2.59
N GLY A 54 8.23 -16.23 2.19
CA GLY A 54 9.08 -15.84 1.05
C GLY A 54 9.97 -14.61 1.26
N ALA A 55 9.74 -13.78 2.28
CA ALA A 55 10.43 -12.50 2.45
C ALA A 55 11.57 -12.50 3.49
N ARG A 56 11.82 -13.63 4.18
CA ARG A 56 12.77 -13.75 5.32
C ARG A 56 12.62 -12.59 6.32
N ALA A 57 11.39 -12.15 6.51
CA ALA A 57 11.03 -11.01 7.34
C ALA A 57 10.00 -11.44 8.37
N VAL A 58 9.89 -10.64 9.43
CA VAL A 58 8.80 -10.76 10.40
C VAL A 58 8.06 -9.44 10.53
N LEU A 59 6.78 -9.53 10.85
CA LEU A 59 5.85 -8.44 11.04
C LEU A 59 5.49 -8.31 12.53
N PHE A 60 5.39 -7.08 13.02
CA PHE A 60 4.97 -6.75 14.38
C PHE A 60 4.01 -5.56 14.39
N PRO A 61 3.16 -5.43 15.43
CA PRO A 61 2.44 -4.19 15.64
C PRO A 61 3.43 -3.06 15.97
N HIS A 62 3.07 -1.84 15.59
CA HIS A 62 3.81 -0.65 16.01
C HIS A 62 3.24 -0.16 17.36
N PRO A 63 4.08 0.00 18.41
CA PRO A 63 3.59 0.19 19.78
C PRO A 63 2.90 1.53 20.03
N SER A 64 3.28 2.58 19.28
CA SER A 64 2.84 3.96 19.53
C SER A 64 2.05 4.59 18.41
N SER A 65 1.91 3.93 17.26
CA SER A 65 1.26 4.55 16.09
C SER A 65 0.51 3.54 15.24
N PRO A 66 -0.82 3.64 15.15
CA PRO A 66 -1.60 2.75 14.31
C PRO A 66 -1.38 3.00 12.83
N ALA A 67 -0.73 4.09 12.43
CA ALA A 67 -0.43 4.36 11.01
C ALA A 67 0.74 3.55 10.46
N PHE A 68 1.40 2.73 11.30
CA PHE A 68 2.55 1.93 10.90
C PHE A 68 2.43 0.50 11.42
N VAL A 69 3.09 -0.42 10.72
CA VAL A 69 3.48 -1.73 11.25
C VAL A 69 5.00 -1.86 11.17
N ARG A 70 5.60 -2.69 12.00
CA ARG A 70 7.06 -2.86 12.01
C ARG A 70 7.43 -4.13 11.26
N LEU A 71 8.49 -4.03 10.49
CA LEU A 71 9.09 -5.12 9.74
C LEU A 71 10.52 -5.30 10.21
N LYS A 72 10.96 -6.55 10.36
CA LYS A 72 12.34 -6.88 10.71
C LYS A 72 12.87 -7.96 9.79
N VAL A 73 14.01 -7.65 9.16
CA VAL A 73 14.81 -8.61 8.39
C VAL A 73 16.15 -8.76 9.10
N ASN A 74 17.06 -7.83 8.84
CA ASN A 74 18.31 -7.64 9.60
C ASN A 74 18.24 -6.42 10.52
N ALA A 75 17.53 -5.38 10.07
CA ALA A 75 17.21 -4.19 10.84
C ALA A 75 15.69 -4.05 10.95
N GLU A 76 15.25 -3.33 11.97
CA GLU A 76 13.85 -2.96 12.16
C GLU A 76 13.54 -1.69 11.36
N TRP A 77 12.40 -1.69 10.70
CA TRP A 77 11.90 -0.55 9.92
C TRP A 77 10.38 -0.53 9.96
N SER A 78 9.78 0.64 9.71
CA SER A 78 8.33 0.81 9.70
C SER A 78 7.80 0.78 8.27
N LEU A 79 6.72 0.03 8.06
CA LEU A 79 5.88 0.10 6.88
C LEU A 79 4.73 1.08 7.17
N PRO A 80 4.70 2.25 6.52
CA PRO A 80 3.58 3.18 6.62
C PRO A 80 2.34 2.62 5.94
N ARG A 81 1.18 2.92 6.51
CA ARG A 81 -0.14 2.69 5.91
C ARG A 81 -0.20 3.19 4.46
N GLU A 82 0.28 4.41 4.23
CA GLU A 82 0.19 5.06 2.94
C GLU A 82 1.02 4.34 1.86
N ASP A 83 2.21 3.83 2.20
CA ASP A 83 3.04 3.07 1.26
C ASP A 83 2.40 1.72 0.90
N PHE A 84 1.85 1.03 1.90
CA PHE A 84 1.13 -0.23 1.69
C PHE A 84 -0.07 -0.01 0.76
N LEU A 85 -0.95 0.94 1.09
CA LEU A 85 -2.15 1.22 0.30
C LEU A 85 -1.82 1.72 -1.10
N HIS A 86 -0.76 2.50 -1.26
CA HIS A 86 -0.26 2.90 -2.58
C HIS A 86 0.09 1.68 -3.43
N PHE A 87 0.86 0.74 -2.89
CA PHE A 87 1.22 -0.48 -3.60
C PHE A 87 0.01 -1.32 -3.97
N ILE A 88 -0.98 -1.45 -3.07
CA ILE A 88 -2.21 -2.20 -3.35
C ILE A 88 -2.98 -1.62 -4.54
N ALA A 89 -3.07 -0.29 -4.62
CA ALA A 89 -3.81 0.39 -5.66
C ALA A 89 -3.08 0.42 -7.01
N THR A 90 -1.77 0.62 -7.02
CA THR A 90 -1.02 0.78 -8.26
C THR A 90 -0.39 -0.52 -8.76
N GLY A 91 -0.17 -1.51 -7.90
CA GLY A 91 0.65 -2.69 -8.21
C GLY A 91 2.15 -2.37 -8.38
N TYR A 92 2.55 -1.12 -8.14
CA TYR A 92 3.92 -0.64 -8.29
C TYR A 92 4.37 0.05 -7.01
N ALA A 93 5.48 -0.40 -6.42
CA ALA A 93 6.28 0.44 -5.50
C ALA A 93 7.60 0.73 -6.18
N ALA A 94 7.53 1.47 -7.30
CA ALA A 94 8.73 2.01 -7.89
C ALA A 94 9.39 2.88 -6.82
N MET A 95 10.62 2.51 -6.45
CA MET A 95 11.46 3.31 -5.56
C MET A 95 11.59 4.68 -6.22
N GLY A 96 10.94 5.70 -5.66
CA GLY A 96 11.24 7.06 -6.06
C GLY A 96 12.73 7.30 -5.85
N ARG A 97 13.42 7.87 -6.83
CA ARG A 97 14.75 8.42 -6.58
C ARG A 97 14.59 9.65 -5.67
N LYS A 98 15.67 10.09 -5.02
CA LYS A 98 15.66 11.26 -4.13
C LYS A 98 15.00 12.50 -4.79
N ASP A 99 15.10 12.58 -6.12
CA ASP A 99 14.63 13.70 -6.93
C ASP A 99 13.20 13.50 -7.48
N ASP A 100 12.59 12.33 -7.29
CA ASP A 100 11.26 11.97 -7.80
C ASP A 100 10.12 12.33 -6.84
N ARG A 101 10.35 13.12 -5.79
CA ARG A 101 9.32 13.48 -4.79
C ARG A 101 8.07 14.13 -5.39
N HIS A 102 8.18 14.73 -6.57
CA HIS A 102 7.06 15.34 -7.29
C HIS A 102 6.36 14.38 -8.27
N ASN A 103 6.97 13.22 -8.56
CA ASN A 103 6.44 12.24 -9.50
C ASN A 103 5.25 11.48 -8.89
N PRO A 104 4.03 11.62 -9.44
CA PRO A 104 2.83 10.94 -8.95
C PRO A 104 2.88 9.40 -9.03
N ARG A 105 3.77 8.87 -9.88
CA ARG A 105 3.91 7.42 -10.12
C ARG A 105 5.01 6.79 -9.27
N SER A 106 5.76 7.61 -8.53
CA SER A 106 6.80 7.14 -7.64
C SER A 106 6.24 7.01 -6.23
N SER A 107 6.61 5.93 -5.54
CA SER A 107 6.28 5.80 -4.13
C SER A 107 6.89 6.98 -3.36
N PRO A 108 6.19 7.57 -2.39
CA PRO A 108 6.76 8.57 -1.47
C PRO A 108 7.96 8.03 -0.67
N SER A 109 8.11 6.70 -0.64
CA SER A 109 9.05 5.94 0.16
C SER A 109 10.12 5.31 -0.72
N MET A 110 11.38 5.62 -0.39
CA MET A 110 12.58 5.09 -1.05
C MET A 110 12.90 3.63 -0.70
N THR A 111 11.98 2.92 -0.05
CA THR A 111 12.27 1.63 0.60
C THR A 111 11.83 0.45 -0.28
N ARG A 112 12.64 -0.62 -0.28
CA ARG A 112 12.39 -1.88 -1.00
C ARG A 112 11.26 -2.68 -0.33
N GLN A 113 10.03 -2.17 -0.34
CA GLN A 113 8.93 -2.73 0.47
C GLN A 113 8.13 -3.84 -0.23
N VAL A 114 8.26 -3.96 -1.57
CA VAL A 114 7.43 -4.85 -2.42
C VAL A 114 7.32 -6.28 -1.90
N PRO A 115 8.41 -7.00 -1.58
CA PRO A 115 8.32 -8.40 -1.20
C PRO A 115 7.50 -8.61 0.08
N TYR A 116 7.59 -7.66 1.02
CA TYR A 116 6.89 -7.73 2.30
C TYR A 116 5.40 -7.41 2.14
N VAL A 117 5.07 -6.44 1.28
CA VAL A 117 3.67 -6.12 0.98
C VAL A 117 3.00 -7.32 0.30
N ILE A 118 3.68 -7.99 -0.65
CA ILE A 118 3.15 -9.21 -1.28
C ILE A 118 2.90 -10.30 -0.23
N ALA A 119 3.86 -10.56 0.65
CA ALA A 119 3.70 -11.57 1.69
C ALA A 119 2.55 -11.24 2.67
N ILE A 120 2.36 -9.96 3.02
CA ILE A 120 1.21 -9.51 3.82
C ILE A 120 -0.09 -9.77 3.06
N VAL A 121 -0.17 -9.45 1.77
CA VAL A 121 -1.35 -9.73 0.94
C VAL A 121 -1.67 -11.22 0.90
N GLU A 122 -0.67 -12.09 0.74
CA GLU A 122 -0.86 -13.54 0.77
C GLU A 122 -1.47 -14.01 2.10
N LEU A 123 -0.97 -13.50 3.22
CA LEU A 123 -1.49 -13.81 4.55
C LEU A 123 -2.91 -13.27 4.78
N LEU A 124 -3.31 -12.21 4.08
CA LEU A 124 -4.67 -11.65 4.11
C LEU A 124 -5.66 -12.39 3.18
N GLY A 125 -5.27 -13.53 2.61
CA GLY A 125 -6.12 -14.30 1.69
C GLY A 125 -5.90 -13.97 0.21
N GLY A 126 -4.87 -13.18 -0.11
CA GLY A 126 -4.42 -12.91 -1.47
C GLY A 126 -5.13 -11.74 -2.15
N TRP A 127 -4.68 -11.43 -3.37
CA TRP A 127 -5.09 -10.24 -4.14
C TRP A 127 -6.58 -10.14 -4.51
N GLN A 128 -7.33 -11.22 -4.33
CA GLN A 128 -8.76 -11.29 -4.63
C GLN A 128 -9.63 -11.07 -3.38
N SER A 129 -9.04 -10.71 -2.23
CA SER A 129 -9.83 -10.38 -1.05
C SER A 129 -10.74 -9.18 -1.29
N GLU A 130 -11.85 -9.15 -0.57
CA GLU A 130 -12.86 -8.10 -0.69
C GLU A 130 -12.26 -6.73 -0.35
N GLU A 131 -11.42 -6.65 0.69
CA GLU A 131 -10.82 -5.42 1.17
C GLU A 131 -9.76 -4.87 0.22
N ILE A 132 -8.98 -5.73 -0.42
CA ILE A 132 -8.02 -5.32 -1.47
C ILE A 132 -8.78 -4.80 -2.70
N SER A 133 -9.84 -5.49 -3.08
CA SER A 133 -10.73 -5.06 -4.16
C SER A 133 -11.40 -3.73 -3.85
N ALA A 134 -11.84 -3.53 -2.60
CA ALA A 134 -12.44 -2.29 -2.13
C ALA A 134 -11.46 -1.11 -2.19
N VAL A 135 -10.21 -1.29 -1.77
CA VAL A 135 -9.17 -0.25 -1.91
C VAL A 135 -8.97 0.14 -3.38
N ARG A 136 -8.87 -0.85 -4.28
CA ARG A 136 -8.74 -0.61 -5.73
C ARG A 136 -9.96 0.08 -6.34
N ASN A 137 -11.15 -0.19 -5.81
CA ASN A 137 -12.38 0.46 -6.27
C ASN A 137 -12.52 1.91 -5.77
N VAL A 138 -12.04 2.18 -4.55
CA VAL A 138 -12.02 3.54 -3.96
C VAL A 138 -10.93 4.39 -4.61
N GLN A 139 -9.77 3.81 -4.89
CA GLN A 139 -8.65 4.46 -5.55
C GLN A 139 -8.75 4.30 -7.07
N GLY A 140 -9.39 5.26 -7.76
CA GLY A 140 -9.36 5.31 -9.23
C GLY A 140 -7.98 5.77 -9.73
N ARG A 141 -7.43 5.30 -10.87
CA ARG A 141 -8.03 4.66 -12.05
C ARG A 141 -6.95 3.86 -12.81
N GLU A 142 -7.36 2.79 -13.50
CA GLU A 142 -6.80 2.38 -14.81
C GLU A 142 -5.30 1.99 -14.94
N VAL A 143 -4.54 1.78 -13.86
CA VAL A 143 -3.12 1.35 -14.05
C VAL A 143 -3.01 -0.08 -14.59
N LEU A 144 -4.03 -0.93 -14.38
CA LEU A 144 -4.02 -2.30 -14.89
C LEU A 144 -4.46 -2.45 -16.35
N ASP A 145 -5.27 -1.54 -16.90
CA ASP A 145 -5.81 -1.68 -18.27
C ASP A 145 -4.89 -1.14 -19.37
N ARG A 146 -3.90 -0.31 -19.04
CA ARG A 146 -2.92 0.17 -20.03
C ARG A 146 -1.84 -0.85 -20.38
N ASP A 147 -1.53 -1.77 -19.49
CA ASP A 147 -0.58 -2.86 -19.76
C ASP A 147 -1.25 -4.03 -20.52
N ALA A 148 -2.55 -4.26 -20.27
CA ALA A 148 -3.35 -5.18 -21.09
C ALA A 148 -3.56 -4.65 -22.52
N SER A 149 -3.67 -3.32 -22.68
CA SER A 149 -3.79 -2.69 -24.00
C SER A 149 -2.46 -2.60 -24.75
N ARG A 150 -1.31 -2.53 -24.07
CA ARG A 150 0.01 -2.54 -24.72
C ARG A 150 0.41 -3.91 -25.26
N ARG A 151 0.10 -5.01 -24.55
CA ARG A 151 0.38 -6.38 -25.04
C ARG A 151 -0.47 -6.80 -26.22
N ARG A 152 -1.50 -6.03 -26.59
CA ARG A 152 -2.38 -6.32 -27.73
C ARG A 152 -2.01 -5.55 -29.01
N ILE A 153 -1.07 -4.60 -28.92
CA ILE A 153 -0.61 -3.79 -30.07
C ILE A 153 0.77 -4.26 -30.57
N GLU A 154 1.51 -5.04 -29.77
CA GLU A 154 2.80 -5.63 -30.15
C GLU A 154 2.71 -7.15 -30.43
N GLY A 155 1.52 -7.66 -30.74
CA GLY A 155 1.26 -9.04 -31.16
C GLY A 155 0.81 -9.12 -32.61
#